data_AF-A0A2R6IJT0-F1
#
_entry.id   AF-A0A2R6IJT0-F1
#
_cell.length_a   1.000
_cell.length_b   1.000
_cell.length_c   1.000
_cell.angle_alpha   90.00
_cell.angle_beta   90.00
_cell.angle_gamma   90.00
#
_symmetry.space_group_name_H-M   'P 1'
#
loop_
_entity.id
_entity.type
_entity.pdbx_description
1 polymer ?
#
loop_
_entity_poly.entity_id
_entity_poly.type
_entity_poly.pdbx_seq_one_letter_code
_entity_poly.pdbx_strand_id
1 'polypeptide(L)'
;MTTAICFDLDGTLVGYDRSFDAVTAAALETGLGTAPEALVGRYTDAFLDAFRALEPDPYHAGMAAALERARETGAVPDRALADVTVDELVAAHVEAELAATTVTPAARDCLDAFAADAETRVAVVTDGVGDRQRRKLTHHGLYDAVEETVVSYDVGGHKRSGEPYAAVRERLPADEYVMVGDSYESDVEAARAAGFVPVHYEDDGADLFEILRAFL
;
A
#
# COMPACT_ATOMS: atom_id res chain seq x y z
N MET A 1 -5.10 28.10 11.88
CA MET A 1 -4.29 27.87 10.66
C MET A 1 -4.39 26.38 10.41
N THR A 2 -4.79 25.93 9.23
CA THR A 2 -5.08 24.50 9.02
C THR A 2 -3.87 23.75 8.49
N THR A 3 -3.61 22.57 9.04
CA THR A 3 -2.52 21.70 8.60
C THR A 3 -3.07 20.38 8.10
N ALA A 4 -2.74 20.01 6.86
CA ALA A 4 -3.03 18.67 6.34
C ALA A 4 -1.85 17.74 6.66
N ILE A 5 -2.08 16.74 7.51
CA ILE A 5 -1.13 15.68 7.80
C ILE A 5 -1.46 14.50 6.89
N CYS A 6 -0.53 14.22 5.98
CA CYS A 6 -0.63 13.18 4.99
C CYS A 6 0.22 12.00 5.44
N PHE A 7 -0.38 10.83 5.59
CA PHE A 7 0.34 9.61 5.93
C PHE A 7 0.48 8.71 4.72
N ASP A 8 1.66 8.12 4.54
CA ASP A 8 1.77 6.92 3.72
C ASP A 8 1.02 5.75 4.39
N LEU A 9 0.61 4.77 3.58
CA LEU A 9 -0.12 3.59 4.08
C LEU A 9 0.82 2.42 4.37
N ASP A 10 1.40 1.81 3.33
CA ASP A 10 2.13 0.54 3.42
C ASP A 10 3.57 0.77 3.89
N GLY A 11 3.92 0.26 5.07
CA GLY A 11 5.20 0.52 5.71
C GLY A 11 5.16 1.64 6.74
N THR A 12 4.07 2.41 6.79
CA THR A 12 3.87 3.53 7.71
C THR A 12 2.70 3.30 8.66
N LEU A 13 1.45 3.46 8.19
CA LEU A 13 0.26 3.18 9.01
C LEU A 13 -0.02 1.68 9.11
N VAL A 14 0.24 0.95 8.02
CA VAL A 14 0.01 -0.49 7.89
C VAL A 14 1.35 -1.19 7.75
N GLY A 15 1.69 -2.00 8.75
CA GLY A 15 2.83 -2.91 8.71
C GLY A 15 2.46 -4.26 8.12
N TYR A 16 3.47 -5.06 7.81
CA TYR A 16 3.32 -6.43 7.33
C TYR A 16 4.04 -7.41 8.27
N ASP A 17 3.37 -8.49 8.67
CA ASP A 17 3.97 -9.52 9.53
C ASP A 17 4.86 -10.52 8.75
N ARG A 18 4.81 -10.45 7.42
CA ARG A 18 5.57 -11.29 6.47
C ARG A 18 5.82 -10.55 5.17
N SER A 19 6.81 -11.01 4.40
CA SER A 19 7.15 -10.39 3.12
C SER A 19 6.03 -10.50 2.09
N PHE A 20 6.06 -9.60 1.10
CA PHE A 20 5.14 -9.65 -0.04
C PHE A 20 5.27 -10.95 -0.84
N ASP A 21 6.48 -11.50 -0.98
CA ASP A 21 6.70 -12.82 -1.59
C ASP A 21 6.01 -13.94 -0.80
N ALA A 22 5.99 -13.86 0.54
CA ALA A 22 5.27 -14.83 1.37
C ALA A 22 3.74 -14.69 1.25
N VAL A 23 3.24 -13.47 1.07
CA VAL A 23 1.82 -13.22 0.73
C VAL A 23 1.47 -13.87 -0.61
N THR A 24 2.29 -13.64 -1.64
CA THR A 24 2.12 -14.25 -2.96
C THR A 24 2.18 -15.78 -2.89
N ALA A 25 3.13 -16.33 -2.14
CA ALA A 25 3.22 -17.76 -1.92
C ALA A 25 1.94 -18.31 -1.27
N ALA A 26 1.39 -17.64 -0.26
CA ALA A 26 0.14 -18.07 0.37
C ALA A 26 -1.05 -18.07 -0.61
N ALA A 27 -1.11 -17.11 -1.54
CA ALA A 27 -2.13 -17.06 -2.58
C ALA A 27 -2.00 -18.22 -3.59
N LEU A 28 -0.77 -18.49 -4.05
CA LEU A 28 -0.48 -19.61 -4.94
C LEU A 28 -0.73 -20.96 -4.26
N GLU A 29 -0.34 -21.13 -3.00
CA GLU A 29 -0.63 -22.32 -2.21
C GLU A 29 -2.14 -22.55 -2.11
N THR A 30 -2.91 -21.48 -1.86
CA THR A 30 -4.38 -21.54 -1.77
C THR A 30 -5.01 -21.96 -3.10
N GLY A 31 -4.58 -21.38 -4.22
CA GLY A 31 -5.19 -21.63 -5.53
C GLY A 31 -4.67 -22.86 -6.27
N LEU A 32 -3.41 -23.23 -6.07
CA LEU A 32 -2.72 -24.29 -6.82
C LEU A 32 -2.33 -25.50 -5.96
N GLY A 33 -2.45 -25.39 -4.63
CA GLY A 33 -1.97 -26.41 -3.68
C GLY A 33 -0.45 -26.50 -3.59
N THR A 34 0.27 -25.51 -4.14
CA THR A 34 1.73 -25.38 -4.05
C THR A 34 2.16 -23.96 -4.43
N ALA A 35 3.25 -23.48 -3.82
CA ALA A 35 3.90 -22.23 -4.20
C ALA A 35 5.40 -22.40 -4.48
N PRO A 36 5.79 -22.94 -5.65
CA PRO A 36 7.20 -23.02 -6.02
C PRO A 36 7.83 -21.62 -6.10
N GLU A 37 9.04 -21.47 -5.56
CA GLU A 37 9.78 -20.19 -5.52
C GLU A 37 9.90 -19.54 -6.91
N ALA A 38 10.11 -20.35 -7.95
CA ALA A 38 10.19 -19.86 -9.33
C ALA A 38 8.89 -19.21 -9.84
N LEU A 39 7.72 -19.59 -9.31
CA LEU A 39 6.45 -18.96 -9.64
C LEU A 39 6.27 -17.65 -8.87
N VAL A 40 6.66 -17.63 -7.60
CA VAL A 40 6.64 -16.40 -6.77
C VAL A 40 7.57 -15.35 -7.38
N GLY A 41 8.81 -15.72 -7.73
CA GLY A 41 9.74 -14.81 -8.39
C GLY A 41 9.19 -14.30 -9.73
N ARG A 42 8.58 -15.17 -10.54
CA ARG A 42 7.99 -14.76 -11.82
C ARG A 42 6.79 -13.83 -11.64
N TYR A 43 5.96 -14.07 -10.63
CA TYR A 43 4.90 -13.13 -10.24
C TYR A 43 5.51 -11.78 -9.88
N THR A 44 6.51 -11.76 -9.00
CA THR A 44 7.08 -10.51 -8.45
C THR A 44 7.71 -9.67 -9.56
N ASP A 45 8.46 -10.28 -10.48
CA ASP A 45 9.03 -9.55 -11.63
C ASP A 45 7.95 -8.87 -12.48
N ALA A 46 6.94 -9.65 -12.93
CA ALA A 46 5.89 -9.15 -13.80
C ALA A 46 4.98 -8.12 -13.09
N PHE A 47 4.71 -8.31 -11.80
CA PHE A 47 3.99 -7.35 -10.97
C PHE A 47 4.76 -6.03 -10.88
N LEU A 48 6.06 -6.07 -10.55
CA LEU A 48 6.86 -4.86 -10.38
C LEU A 48 7.02 -4.09 -11.70
N ASP A 49 7.19 -4.78 -12.82
CA ASP A 49 7.25 -4.16 -14.14
C ASP A 49 5.94 -3.43 -14.47
N ALA A 50 4.80 -4.11 -14.30
CA ALA A 50 3.48 -3.52 -14.51
C ALA A 50 3.21 -2.36 -13.54
N PHE A 51 3.55 -2.53 -12.27
CA PHE A 51 3.33 -1.55 -11.21
C PHE A 51 4.08 -0.25 -11.46
N ARG A 52 5.39 -0.35 -11.74
CA ARG A 52 6.26 0.82 -12.01
C ARG A 52 5.81 1.60 -13.26
N ALA A 53 5.23 0.90 -14.22
CA ALA A 53 4.71 1.49 -15.45
C ALA A 53 3.27 2.01 -15.33
N LEU A 54 2.63 1.86 -14.15
CA LEU A 54 1.20 2.13 -13.94
C LEU A 54 0.29 1.40 -14.94
N GLU A 55 0.71 0.20 -15.38
CA GLU A 55 -0.12 -0.63 -16.25
C GLU A 55 -1.39 -1.08 -15.49
N PRO A 56 -2.54 -1.19 -16.18
CA PRO A 56 -3.76 -1.71 -15.58
C PRO A 56 -3.54 -3.10 -14.99
N ASP A 57 -4.19 -3.36 -13.84
CA ASP A 57 -4.24 -4.68 -13.20
C ASP A 57 -2.87 -5.36 -12.97
N PRO A 58 -1.91 -4.73 -12.28
CA PRO A 58 -0.56 -5.27 -12.12
C PRO A 58 -0.52 -6.63 -11.39
N TYR A 59 -1.48 -6.88 -10.49
CA TYR A 59 -1.63 -8.16 -9.80
C TYR A 59 -2.07 -9.29 -10.74
N HIS A 60 -2.93 -8.97 -11.72
CA HIS A 60 -3.31 -9.91 -12.78
C HIS A 60 -2.15 -10.21 -13.69
N ALA A 61 -1.35 -9.20 -14.06
CA ALA A 61 -0.13 -9.39 -14.84
C ALA A 61 0.85 -10.35 -14.13
N GLY A 62 1.07 -10.14 -12.82
CA GLY A 62 1.86 -11.04 -11.99
C GLY A 62 1.32 -12.48 -11.98
N MET A 63 0.02 -12.65 -11.68
CA MET A 63 -0.59 -13.99 -11.60
C MET A 63 -0.64 -14.70 -12.95
N ALA A 64 -0.88 -13.98 -14.05
CA ALA A 64 -0.82 -14.53 -15.39
C ALA A 64 0.58 -15.06 -15.72
N ALA A 65 1.63 -14.29 -15.39
CA ALA A 65 3.02 -14.69 -15.62
C ALA A 65 3.41 -15.93 -14.77
N ALA A 66 2.92 -16.02 -13.53
CA ALA A 66 3.13 -17.19 -12.68
C ALA A 66 2.44 -18.45 -13.26
N LEU A 67 1.21 -18.32 -13.75
CA LEU A 67 0.49 -19.43 -14.37
C LEU A 67 1.12 -19.88 -15.69
N GLU A 68 1.59 -18.94 -16.52
CA GLU A 68 2.35 -19.26 -17.73
C GLU A 68 3.60 -20.08 -17.38
N ARG A 69 4.37 -19.60 -16.40
CA ARG A 69 5.58 -20.29 -15.92
C ARG A 69 5.29 -21.69 -15.38
N ALA A 70 4.17 -21.87 -14.68
CA ALA A 70 3.74 -23.17 -14.18
C ALA A 70 3.47 -24.16 -15.33
N ARG A 71 2.79 -23.69 -16.39
CA ARG A 71 2.50 -24.48 -17.60
C ARG A 71 3.77 -24.86 -18.36
N GLU A 72 4.73 -23.95 -18.47
CA GLU A 72 6.01 -24.20 -19.16
C GLU A 72 6.90 -25.23 -18.45
N THR A 73 6.90 -25.23 -17.12
CA THR A 73 7.79 -26.09 -16.33
C THR A 73 7.18 -27.43 -15.95
N GLY A 74 5.86 -27.53 -15.93
CA GLY A 74 5.18 -28.63 -15.25
C GLY A 74 5.44 -28.65 -13.74
N ALA A 75 5.80 -27.50 -13.14
CA ALA A 75 6.01 -27.38 -11.69
C ALA A 75 4.72 -27.60 -10.89
N VAL A 76 3.57 -27.42 -11.55
CA VAL A 76 2.23 -27.64 -11.00
C VAL A 76 1.53 -28.70 -11.86
N PRO A 77 0.87 -29.71 -11.27
CA PRO A 77 0.15 -30.72 -12.05
C PRO A 77 -0.98 -30.11 -12.89
N ASP A 78 -1.17 -30.57 -14.13
CA ASP A 78 -2.21 -30.07 -15.05
C ASP A 78 -3.61 -29.98 -14.42
N ARG A 79 -3.97 -30.95 -13.57
CA ARG A 79 -5.25 -30.98 -12.85
C ARG A 79 -5.47 -29.77 -11.93
N ALA A 80 -4.41 -29.22 -11.34
CA ALA A 80 -4.49 -28.03 -10.48
C ALA A 80 -4.53 -26.74 -11.32
N LEU A 81 -4.08 -26.78 -12.58
CA LEU A 81 -4.09 -25.66 -13.52
C LEU A 81 -5.37 -25.61 -14.40
N ALA A 82 -6.17 -26.67 -14.39
CA ALA A 82 -7.31 -26.84 -15.30
C ALA A 82 -8.45 -25.88 -14.99
N ASP A 83 -8.75 -25.68 -13.71
CA ASP A 83 -9.92 -24.92 -13.25
C ASP A 83 -9.55 -23.58 -12.60
N VAL A 84 -8.26 -23.31 -12.35
CA VAL A 84 -7.81 -22.07 -11.71
C VAL A 84 -7.78 -20.91 -12.71
N THR A 85 -8.34 -19.79 -12.29
CA THR A 85 -8.32 -18.52 -13.04
C THR A 85 -7.36 -17.51 -12.42
N VAL A 86 -6.93 -16.53 -13.23
CA VAL A 86 -6.15 -15.39 -12.73
C VAL A 86 -6.94 -14.63 -11.67
N ASP A 87 -8.24 -14.41 -11.89
CA ASP A 87 -9.11 -13.68 -10.95
C ASP A 87 -9.19 -14.37 -9.58
N GLU A 88 -9.30 -15.70 -9.55
CA GLU A 88 -9.30 -16.46 -8.28
C GLU A 88 -7.97 -16.33 -7.53
N LEU A 89 -6.83 -16.35 -8.24
CA LEU A 89 -5.52 -16.15 -7.63
C LEU A 89 -5.34 -14.72 -7.11
N VAL A 90 -5.81 -13.72 -7.86
CA VAL A 90 -5.78 -12.32 -7.43
C VAL A 90 -6.68 -12.12 -6.20
N ALA A 91 -7.86 -12.74 -6.17
CA ALA A 91 -8.75 -12.71 -5.00
C ALA A 91 -8.09 -13.37 -3.78
N ALA A 92 -7.48 -14.54 -3.95
CA ALA A 92 -6.70 -15.20 -2.90
C ALA A 92 -5.53 -14.33 -2.42
N HIS A 93 -4.89 -13.59 -3.32
CA HIS A 93 -3.82 -12.64 -3.00
C HIS A 93 -4.32 -11.47 -2.16
N VAL A 94 -5.49 -10.89 -2.48
CA VAL A 94 -6.10 -9.86 -1.63
C VAL A 94 -6.32 -10.37 -0.22
N GLU A 95 -6.94 -11.55 -0.06
CA GLU A 95 -7.22 -12.10 1.27
C GLU A 95 -5.94 -12.41 2.04
N ALA A 96 -4.93 -12.98 1.36
CA ALA A 96 -3.62 -13.25 1.95
C ALA A 96 -2.89 -11.96 2.34
N GLU A 97 -3.03 -10.89 1.56
CA GLU A 97 -2.45 -9.58 1.84
C GLU A 97 -3.11 -8.96 3.07
N LEU A 98 -4.45 -8.86 3.11
CA LEU A 98 -5.17 -8.32 4.26
C LEU A 98 -4.81 -9.08 5.55
N ALA A 99 -4.77 -10.41 5.50
CA ALA A 99 -4.39 -11.23 6.65
C ALA A 99 -2.93 -11.03 7.13
N ALA A 100 -2.04 -10.52 6.27
CA ALA A 100 -0.66 -10.22 6.60
C ALA A 100 -0.45 -8.82 7.18
N THR A 101 -1.44 -7.94 7.01
CA THR A 101 -1.32 -6.55 7.40
C THR A 101 -1.67 -6.33 8.86
N THR A 102 -0.95 -5.44 9.53
CA THR A 102 -1.17 -5.08 10.94
C THR A 102 -1.11 -3.56 11.12
N VAL A 103 -1.77 -3.05 12.17
CA VAL A 103 -1.74 -1.64 12.55
C VAL A 103 -1.52 -1.57 14.06
N THR A 104 -0.55 -0.77 14.49
CA THR A 104 -0.25 -0.61 15.92
C THR A 104 -1.35 0.20 16.62
N PRO A 105 -1.59 -0.04 17.93
CA PRO A 105 -2.49 0.82 18.71
C PRO A 105 -2.05 2.29 18.69
N ALA A 106 -0.75 2.58 18.69
CA ALA A 106 -0.24 3.94 18.67
C ALA A 106 -0.58 4.68 17.38
N ALA A 107 -0.47 4.02 16.22
CA ALA A 107 -0.87 4.60 14.93
C ALA A 107 -2.37 4.94 14.90
N ARG A 108 -3.22 4.06 15.45
CA ARG A 108 -4.67 4.29 15.57
C ARG A 108 -4.98 5.49 16.46
N ASP A 109 -4.44 5.47 17.68
CA ASP A 109 -4.63 6.54 18.65
C ASP A 109 -4.15 7.90 18.10
N CYS A 110 -3.06 7.91 17.33
CA CYS A 110 -2.52 9.10 16.69
C CYS A 110 -3.46 9.63 15.60
N LEU A 111 -3.97 8.77 14.71
CA LEU A 111 -4.95 9.17 13.70
C LEU A 111 -6.24 9.68 14.34
N ASP A 112 -6.76 9.00 15.36
CA ASP A 112 -7.98 9.41 16.07
C ASP A 112 -7.80 10.78 16.75
N ALA A 113 -6.62 11.03 17.33
CA ALA A 113 -6.31 12.31 17.95
C ALA A 113 -6.23 13.45 16.93
N PHE A 114 -5.57 13.23 15.78
CA PHE A 114 -5.53 14.21 14.70
C PHE A 114 -6.89 14.45 14.06
N ALA A 115 -7.70 13.41 13.88
CA ALA A 115 -9.06 13.54 13.35
C ALA A 115 -10.01 14.29 14.29
N ALA A 116 -9.72 14.30 15.60
CA ALA A 116 -10.49 15.04 16.59
C ALA A 116 -10.08 16.52 16.72
N ASP A 117 -8.93 16.92 16.16
CA ASP A 117 -8.45 18.29 16.18
C ASP A 117 -9.03 19.11 15.01
N ALA A 118 -9.68 20.22 15.33
CA ALA A 118 -10.36 21.07 14.34
C ALA A 118 -9.42 21.86 13.43
N GLU A 119 -8.13 22.00 13.80
CA GLU A 119 -7.12 22.65 12.95
C GLU A 119 -6.33 21.65 12.09
N THR A 120 -6.49 20.35 12.32
CA THR A 120 -5.81 19.29 11.59
C THR A 120 -6.74 18.64 10.57
N ARG A 121 -6.19 18.33 9.40
CA ARG A 121 -6.85 17.53 8.38
C ARG A 121 -6.03 16.27 8.11
N VAL A 122 -6.68 15.10 8.08
CA VAL A 122 -5.98 13.83 7.94
C VAL A 122 -6.18 13.26 6.54
N ALA A 123 -5.07 12.96 5.85
CA ALA A 123 -5.08 12.33 4.54
C ALA A 123 -4.19 11.10 4.49
N VAL A 124 -4.50 10.19 3.57
CA VAL A 124 -3.60 9.10 3.16
C VAL A 124 -3.11 9.36 1.75
N VAL A 125 -1.79 9.22 1.53
CA VAL A 125 -1.13 9.41 0.22
C VAL A 125 -0.23 8.23 -0.03
N THR A 126 -0.62 7.35 -0.95
CA THR A 126 0.04 6.04 -1.09
C THR A 126 0.22 5.64 -2.55
N ASP A 127 1.33 4.96 -2.84
CA ASP A 127 1.54 4.29 -4.12
C ASP A 127 0.86 2.92 -4.07
N GLY A 128 -0.05 2.62 -4.99
CA GLY A 128 -0.83 1.38 -4.94
C GLY A 128 -1.97 1.33 -5.93
N VAL A 129 -2.71 0.23 -5.95
CA VAL A 129 -3.98 0.12 -6.68
C VAL A 129 -5.12 0.57 -5.76
N GLY A 130 -5.93 1.52 -6.22
CA GLY A 130 -6.93 2.22 -5.41
C GLY A 130 -7.80 1.31 -4.53
N ASP A 131 -8.41 0.30 -5.13
CA ASP A 131 -9.33 -0.59 -4.42
C ASP A 131 -8.62 -1.46 -3.35
N ARG A 132 -7.33 -1.77 -3.54
CA ARG A 132 -6.56 -2.50 -2.52
C ARG A 132 -6.24 -1.62 -1.33
N GLN A 133 -5.79 -0.40 -1.56
CA GLN A 133 -5.44 0.54 -0.48
C GLN A 133 -6.67 0.88 0.36
N ARG A 134 -7.81 1.14 -0.29
CA ARG A 134 -9.10 1.36 0.41
C ARG A 134 -9.54 0.14 1.22
N ARG A 135 -9.38 -1.08 0.69
CA ARG A 135 -9.68 -2.31 1.45
C ARG A 135 -8.82 -2.45 2.69
N LYS A 136 -7.53 -2.11 2.65
CA LYS A 136 -6.66 -2.10 3.84
C LYS A 136 -7.16 -1.12 4.89
N LEU A 137 -7.50 0.11 4.50
CA LEU A 137 -8.07 1.12 5.40
C LEU A 137 -9.38 0.64 6.04
N THR A 138 -10.29 0.07 5.27
CA THR A 138 -11.55 -0.48 5.80
C THR A 138 -11.32 -1.69 6.70
N HIS A 139 -10.46 -2.63 6.29
CA HIS A 139 -10.13 -3.84 7.05
C HIS A 139 -9.59 -3.48 8.45
N HIS A 140 -8.75 -2.45 8.51
CA HIS A 140 -8.21 -1.94 9.76
C HIS A 140 -9.08 -0.88 10.41
N GLY A 141 -10.26 -0.52 9.89
CA GLY A 141 -11.10 0.51 10.51
C GLY A 141 -10.45 1.90 10.64
N LEU A 142 -9.52 2.22 9.74
CA LEU A 142 -8.86 3.54 9.67
C LEU A 142 -9.61 4.53 8.79
N TYR A 143 -10.53 4.03 7.96
CA TYR A 143 -11.18 4.82 6.92
C TYR A 143 -11.93 6.05 7.46
N ASP A 144 -12.59 5.94 8.62
CA ASP A 144 -13.39 7.03 9.18
C ASP A 144 -12.55 8.16 9.80
N ALA A 145 -11.26 7.90 10.10
CA ALA A 145 -10.33 8.90 10.61
C ALA A 145 -9.61 9.69 9.50
N VAL A 146 -9.85 9.33 8.23
CA VAL A 146 -9.16 9.89 7.05
C VAL A 146 -10.17 10.68 6.20
N GLU A 147 -9.93 11.97 5.99
CA GLU A 147 -10.79 12.83 5.16
C GLU A 147 -10.61 12.58 3.66
N GLU A 148 -9.39 12.24 3.23
CA GLU A 148 -9.06 12.01 1.82
C GLU A 148 -8.02 10.88 1.67
N THR A 149 -8.22 10.01 0.69
CA THR A 149 -7.25 8.96 0.32
C THR A 149 -6.84 9.14 -1.13
N VAL A 150 -5.63 9.65 -1.34
CA VAL A 150 -5.02 9.78 -2.67
C VAL A 150 -4.15 8.57 -2.95
N VAL A 151 -4.50 7.82 -3.99
CA VAL A 151 -3.76 6.63 -4.41
C VAL A 151 -3.16 6.86 -5.80
N SER A 152 -1.90 6.47 -6.01
CA SER A 152 -1.15 6.75 -7.24
C SER A 152 -1.87 6.35 -8.53
N TYR A 153 -2.46 5.16 -8.58
CA TYR A 153 -3.21 4.68 -9.75
C TYR A 153 -4.45 5.53 -10.03
N ASP A 154 -5.10 6.09 -9.01
CA ASP A 154 -6.31 6.91 -9.17
C ASP A 154 -5.99 8.32 -9.72
N VAL A 155 -4.72 8.75 -9.63
CA VAL A 155 -4.25 10.07 -10.08
C VAL A 155 -3.26 9.99 -11.24
N GLY A 156 -2.93 8.79 -11.71
CA GLY A 156 -2.10 8.56 -12.89
C GLY A 156 -0.60 8.81 -12.70
N GLY A 157 -0.10 8.78 -11.46
CA GLY A 157 1.30 9.04 -11.15
C GLY A 157 1.69 8.56 -9.75
N HIS A 158 2.92 8.05 -9.61
CA HIS A 158 3.47 7.69 -8.31
C HIS A 158 3.84 8.94 -7.49
N LYS A 159 4.04 8.80 -6.18
CA LYS A 159 4.44 9.93 -5.31
C LYS A 159 5.63 10.70 -5.89
N ARG A 160 6.61 9.98 -6.45
CA ARG A 160 7.82 10.53 -7.08
C ARG A 160 7.58 11.42 -8.29
N SER A 161 6.47 11.29 -8.99
CA SER A 161 6.14 12.16 -10.13
C SER A 161 5.36 13.42 -9.71
N GLY A 162 4.84 13.44 -8.47
CA GLY A 162 4.24 14.62 -7.85
C GLY A 162 2.72 14.72 -7.97
N GLU A 163 2.08 13.91 -8.82
CA GLU A 163 0.63 13.91 -9.04
C GLU A 163 -0.16 13.62 -7.75
N PRO A 164 0.24 12.66 -6.89
CA PRO A 164 -0.45 12.46 -5.61
C PRO A 164 -0.42 13.70 -4.72
N TYR A 165 0.71 14.40 -4.62
CA TYR A 165 0.82 15.62 -3.82
C TYR A 165 -0.01 16.76 -4.38
N ALA A 166 -0.06 16.91 -5.71
CA ALA A 166 -0.93 17.88 -6.36
C ALA A 166 -2.41 17.59 -6.09
N ALA A 167 -2.81 16.32 -6.18
CA ALA A 167 -4.19 15.89 -5.94
C ALA A 167 -4.62 16.13 -4.48
N VAL A 168 -3.76 15.89 -3.49
CA VAL A 168 -4.07 16.23 -2.09
C VAL A 168 -4.31 17.73 -1.92
N ARG A 169 -3.45 18.58 -2.49
CA ARG A 169 -3.63 20.04 -2.38
C ARG A 169 -4.95 20.50 -2.98
N GLU A 170 -5.37 19.90 -4.09
CA GLU A 170 -6.64 20.21 -4.75
C GLU A 170 -7.85 19.76 -3.91
N ARG A 171 -7.83 18.52 -3.42
CA ARG A 171 -8.99 17.88 -2.75
C ARG A 171 -9.11 18.24 -1.27
N LEU A 172 -7.97 18.50 -0.62
CA LEU A 172 -7.87 18.83 0.80
C LEU A 172 -7.10 20.14 1.02
N PRO A 173 -7.70 21.31 0.73
CA PRO A 173 -7.06 22.60 0.96
C PRO A 173 -6.70 22.82 2.44
N ALA A 174 -5.46 23.23 2.69
CA ALA A 174 -4.90 23.58 3.99
C ALA A 174 -3.82 24.68 3.84
N ASP A 175 -3.48 25.35 4.94
CA ASP A 175 -2.41 26.36 4.96
C ASP A 175 -1.02 25.70 4.89
N GLU A 176 -0.86 24.57 5.58
CA GLU A 176 0.38 23.79 5.65
C GLU A 176 0.13 22.31 5.33
N TYR A 177 1.18 21.64 4.85
CA TYR A 177 1.11 20.22 4.49
C TYR A 177 2.32 19.47 5.03
N VAL A 178 2.07 18.38 5.73
CA VAL A 178 3.07 17.46 6.27
C VAL A 178 2.94 16.11 5.59
N MET A 179 4.04 15.48 5.18
CA MET A 179 4.05 14.09 4.71
C MET A 179 4.80 13.23 5.71
N VAL A 180 4.15 12.19 6.23
CA VAL A 180 4.73 11.18 7.13
C VAL A 180 4.80 9.86 6.38
N GLY A 181 6.00 9.31 6.21
CA GLY A 181 6.16 8.02 5.52
C GLY A 181 7.55 7.40 5.66
N ASP A 182 7.67 6.12 5.36
CA ASP A 182 8.90 5.32 5.50
C ASP A 182 9.83 5.43 4.30
N SER A 183 9.29 5.72 3.11
CA SER A 183 10.09 5.79 1.88
C SER A 183 10.83 7.11 1.78
N TYR A 184 12.17 7.08 1.84
CA TYR A 184 12.95 8.31 1.69
C TYR A 184 12.71 9.00 0.33
N GLU A 185 12.72 8.25 -0.77
CA GLU A 185 12.53 8.84 -2.10
C GLU A 185 11.09 9.34 -2.30
N SER A 186 10.09 8.53 -1.92
CA SER A 186 8.69 8.87 -2.17
C SER A 186 8.13 9.83 -1.14
N ASP A 187 8.43 9.71 0.16
CA ASP A 187 7.77 10.45 1.24
C ASP A 187 8.60 11.61 1.80
N VAL A 188 9.91 11.62 1.54
CA VAL A 188 10.80 12.70 1.98
C VAL A 188 11.21 13.59 0.82
N GLU A 189 11.86 13.03 -0.20
CA GLU A 189 12.38 13.82 -1.33
C GLU A 189 11.25 14.39 -2.20
N ALA A 190 10.30 13.54 -2.61
CA ALA A 190 9.20 14.00 -3.46
C ALA A 190 8.25 14.95 -2.71
N ALA A 191 7.94 14.67 -1.44
CA ALA A 191 7.17 15.56 -0.59
C ALA A 191 7.83 16.95 -0.47
N ARG A 192 9.15 17.00 -0.20
CA ARG A 192 9.90 18.25 -0.13
C ARG A 192 9.87 19.00 -1.47
N ALA A 193 10.03 18.29 -2.59
CA ALA A 193 9.93 18.87 -3.92
C ALA A 193 8.53 19.46 -4.21
N ALA A 194 7.49 18.85 -3.66
CA ALA A 194 6.10 19.34 -3.74
C ALA A 194 5.76 20.43 -2.70
N GLY A 195 6.74 20.87 -1.90
CA GLY A 195 6.57 21.92 -0.89
C GLY A 195 5.83 21.47 0.38
N PHE A 196 5.87 20.17 0.69
CA PHE A 196 5.41 19.60 1.96
C PHE A 196 6.57 19.57 2.96
N VAL A 197 6.26 19.57 4.25
CA VAL A 197 7.22 19.28 5.32
C VAL A 197 7.30 17.76 5.48
N PRO A 198 8.43 17.11 5.17
CA PRO A 198 8.54 15.67 5.31
C PRO A 198 8.93 15.26 6.74
N VAL A 199 8.33 14.18 7.22
CA VAL A 199 8.69 13.43 8.43
C VAL A 199 9.00 12.01 7.98
N HIS A 200 10.28 11.63 8.06
CA HIS A 200 10.70 10.28 7.74
C HIS A 200 10.38 9.36 8.92
N TYR A 201 9.56 8.35 8.67
CA TYR A 201 9.28 7.30 9.64
C TYR A 201 10.35 6.21 9.55
N GLU A 202 11.02 5.96 10.67
CA GLU A 202 11.95 4.84 10.85
C GLU A 202 11.48 4.05 12.08
N ASP A 203 11.31 2.73 11.94
CA ASP A 203 10.96 1.85 13.05
C ASP A 203 12.22 1.47 13.85
N ASP A 204 12.89 2.46 14.44
CA ASP A 204 14.24 2.31 15.03
C ASP A 204 14.39 2.70 16.50
N GLY A 205 13.28 2.92 17.23
CA GLY A 205 13.31 2.82 18.69
C GLY A 205 12.22 3.56 19.46
N ALA A 206 11.95 4.82 19.13
CA ALA A 206 10.85 5.57 19.74
C ALA A 206 9.67 5.56 18.78
N ASP A 207 8.49 5.18 19.25
CA ASP A 207 7.30 5.10 18.41
C ASP A 207 6.93 6.52 17.94
N LEU A 208 7.13 6.79 16.65
CA LEU A 208 6.84 8.09 16.04
C LEU A 208 5.39 8.52 16.32
N PHE A 209 4.44 7.58 16.37
CA PHE A 209 3.05 7.91 16.63
C PHE A 209 2.80 8.36 18.07
N GLU A 210 3.54 7.81 19.03
CA GLU A 210 3.53 8.33 20.41
C GLU A 210 4.13 9.74 20.48
N ILE A 211 5.21 9.99 19.73
CA ILE A 211 5.84 11.32 19.66
C ILE A 211 4.90 12.34 19.03
N LEU A 212 4.31 12.04 17.88
CA LEU A 212 3.40 12.93 17.16
C LEU A 212 2.19 13.28 18.03
N ARG A 213 1.62 12.30 18.72
CA ARG A 213 0.51 12.52 19.65
C ARG A 213 0.89 13.43 20.82
N ALA A 214 2.13 13.43 21.28
CA ALA A 214 2.57 14.30 22.37
C ALA A 214 2.64 15.79 22.01
N PHE A 215 2.53 16.13 20.72
CA PHE A 215 2.49 17.52 20.23
C PHE A 215 1.07 18.09 20.05
N LEU A 216 0.03 17.27 20.24
CA LEU A 216 -1.38 17.67 20.32
C LEU A 216 -1.76 18.10 21.74
#